data_AF-A0A154BM87-F1
#
_entry.id   AF-A0A154BM87-F1
#
_cell.length_a   1.000
_cell.length_b   1.000
_cell.length_c   1.000
_cell.angle_alpha   90.00
_cell.angle_beta   90.00
_cell.angle_gamma   90.00
#
_symmetry.space_group_name_H-M   'P 1'
#
loop_
_entity.id
_entity.type
_entity.pdbx_description
1 polymer ?
#
loop_
_entity_poly.entity_id
_entity_poly.type
_entity_poly.pdbx_seq_one_letter_code
_entity_poly.pdbx_strand_id
1 'polypeptide(L)'
;MTTKERILLAIYREYRKGNSDMRRSVRHDGLQLDPGSFNQDIQSLQSEGLIRGAVLVRDRSKNYPDQVILNQVAVTHYGLHYLRRNLLAKTGE
;
A
#
# COMPACT_ATOMS: atom_id res chain seq x y z
N MET A 1 7.71 -12.73 -4.26
CA MET A 1 6.82 -11.70 -3.69
C MET A 1 7.06 -10.41 -4.47
N THR A 2 6.03 -9.86 -5.09
CA THR A 2 6.13 -8.64 -5.91
C THR A 2 6.26 -7.39 -5.03
N THR A 3 6.68 -6.28 -5.64
CA THR A 3 6.80 -4.96 -5.01
C THR A 3 5.47 -4.52 -4.39
N LYS A 4 4.39 -4.61 -5.16
CA LYS A 4 3.02 -4.34 -4.75
C LYS A 4 2.58 -5.19 -3.55
N GLU A 5 2.91 -6.49 -3.56
CA GLU A 5 2.61 -7.39 -2.43
C GLU A 5 3.37 -6.99 -1.16
N ARG A 6 4.63 -6.53 -1.28
CA ARG A 6 5.43 -6.04 -0.14
C ARG A 6 4.82 -4.81 0.50
N ILE A 7 4.36 -3.87 -0.33
CA ILE A 7 3.67 -2.66 0.13
C ILE A 7 2.35 -3.02 0.81
N LEU A 8 1.53 -3.88 0.19
CA LEU A 8 0.27 -4.31 0.77
C LEU A 8 0.45 -5.01 2.13
N LEU A 9 1.46 -5.88 2.25
CA LEU A 9 1.76 -6.55 3.51
C LEU A 9 2.22 -5.55 4.60
N ALA A 10 3.03 -4.55 4.23
CA ALA A 10 3.44 -3.50 5.16
C ALA A 10 2.23 -2.68 5.67
N ILE A 11 1.32 -2.28 4.77
CA ILE A 11 0.07 -1.59 5.12
C ILE A 11 -0.78 -2.47 6.05
N TYR A 12 -0.92 -3.75 5.73
CA TYR A 12 -1.68 -4.70 6.55
C TYR A 12 -1.12 -4.82 7.98
N ARG A 13 0.21 -4.90 8.12
CA ARG A 13 0.87 -5.00 9.43
C ARG A 13 0.60 -3.77 10.30
N GLU A 14 0.66 -2.58 9.72
CA GLU A 14 0.35 -1.33 10.43
C GLU A 14 -1.14 -1.22 10.75
N TYR A 15 -2.00 -1.58 9.80
CA TYR A 15 -3.45 -1.61 9.98
C TYR A 15 -3.86 -2.54 11.14
N ARG A 16 -3.23 -3.71 11.26
CA ARG A 16 -3.48 -4.64 12.38
C ARG A 16 -3.08 -4.11 13.75
N LYS A 17 -2.11 -3.19 13.81
CA LYS A 17 -1.73 -2.48 15.03
C LYS A 17 -2.70 -1.35 15.38
N GLY A 18 -3.74 -1.14 14.55
CA GLY A 18 -4.64 0.01 14.67
C GLY A 18 -4.05 1.32 14.14
N ASN A 19 -2.92 1.27 13.42
CA ASN A 19 -2.29 2.46 12.86
C ASN A 19 -2.84 2.76 11.46
N SER A 20 -3.64 3.81 11.33
CA SER A 20 -4.13 4.33 10.04
C SER A 20 -3.27 5.46 9.47
N ASP A 21 -2.41 6.09 10.28
CA ASP A 21 -1.43 7.09 9.86
C ASP A 21 -0.07 6.43 9.61
N MET A 22 0.10 5.95 8.39
CA MET A 22 1.25 5.18 7.96
C MET A 22 2.34 6.05 7.31
N ARG A 23 2.22 7.39 7.34
CA ARG A 23 3.19 8.32 6.72
C ARG A 23 4.63 8.09 7.15
N ARG A 24 4.83 7.60 8.38
CA ARG A 24 6.15 7.33 8.95
C ARG A 24 6.55 5.86 8.94
N SER A 25 5.59 4.93 8.92
CA SER A 25 5.84 3.49 9.05
C SER A 25 5.84 2.72 7.73
N VAL A 26 5.10 3.19 6.72
CA VAL A 26 5.11 2.60 5.37
C VAL A 26 5.69 3.64 4.39
N ARG A 27 6.97 3.49 4.09
CA ARG A 27 7.72 4.41 3.25
C ARG A 27 8.57 3.67 2.22
N HIS A 28 8.81 4.29 1.07
CA HIS A 28 9.60 3.70 -0.02
C HIS A 28 11.03 3.33 0.43
N ASP A 29 11.65 4.12 1.29
CA ASP A 29 13.03 3.97 1.76
C ASP A 29 13.15 2.79 2.73
N GLY A 30 12.21 2.69 3.67
CA GLY A 30 12.11 1.52 4.57
C GLY A 30 11.83 0.21 3.85
N LEU A 31 11.25 0.26 2.64
CA LEU A 31 10.99 -0.90 1.79
C LEU A 31 12.06 -1.11 0.70
N GLN A 32 13.08 -0.25 0.63
CA GLN A 32 14.13 -0.27 -0.40
C GLN A 32 13.54 -0.24 -1.82
N LEU A 33 12.60 0.66 -2.06
CA LEU A 33 11.91 0.84 -3.33
C LEU A 33 12.19 2.22 -3.91
N ASP A 34 12.17 2.30 -5.23
CA ASP A 34 12.12 3.57 -5.94
C ASP A 34 10.83 4.34 -5.58
N PRO A 35 10.88 5.66 -5.32
CA PRO A 35 9.71 6.46 -4.97
C PRO A 35 8.60 6.42 -6.03
N GLY A 36 8.96 6.44 -7.32
CA GLY A 36 7.99 6.39 -8.41
C GLY A 36 7.27 5.04 -8.46
N SER A 37 8.04 3.95 -8.33
CA SER A 37 7.49 2.59 -8.25
C SER A 37 6.57 2.41 -7.05
N PHE A 38 6.96 2.93 -5.88
CA PHE A 38 6.12 2.91 -4.68
C PHE A 38 4.80 3.66 -4.87
N ASN A 39 4.86 4.86 -5.42
CA ASN A 39 3.68 5.69 -5.68
C ASN A 39 2.72 5.03 -6.68
N GLN A 40 3.26 4.44 -7.75
CA GLN A 40 2.49 3.70 -8.74
C GLN A 40 1.81 2.47 -8.13
N ASP A 41 2.52 1.70 -7.31
CA ASP A 41 1.95 0.53 -6.65
C ASP A 41 0.85 0.90 -5.63
N ILE A 42 1.02 1.99 -4.88
CA ILE A 42 -0.02 2.52 -3.99
C ILE A 42 -1.27 2.90 -4.78
N GLN A 43 -1.12 3.57 -5.93
CA GLN A 43 -2.23 3.87 -6.81
C GLN A 43 -2.92 2.58 -7.27
N SER A 44 -2.16 1.57 -7.73
CA SER A 44 -2.71 0.30 -8.18
C SER A 44 -3.46 -0.43 -7.06
N LEU A 45 -2.89 -0.50 -5.86
CA LEU A 45 -3.57 -1.09 -4.69
C LEU A 45 -4.92 -0.42 -4.39
N GLN A 46 -4.98 0.91 -4.49
CA GLN A 46 -6.22 1.64 -4.26
C GLN A 46 -7.23 1.45 -5.42
N SER A 47 -6.78 1.52 -6.67
CA SER A 47 -7.62 1.32 -7.85
C SER A 47 -8.18 -0.11 -7.95
N GLU A 48 -7.40 -1.11 -7.54
CA GLU A 48 -7.81 -2.51 -7.45
C GLU A 48 -8.70 -2.79 -6.21
N GLY A 49 -8.94 -1.78 -5.38
CA GLY A 49 -9.79 -1.88 -4.19
C GLY A 49 -9.17 -2.71 -3.06
N LEU A 50 -7.85 -2.91 -3.04
CA LEU A 50 -7.14 -3.65 -1.99
C LEU A 50 -6.91 -2.79 -0.74
N ILE A 51 -6.73 -1.49 -0.93
CA ILE A 51 -6.64 -0.47 0.12
C ILE A 51 -7.59 0.69 -0.16
N ARG A 52 -7.85 1.51 0.85
CA ARG A 52 -8.59 2.77 0.72
C ARG A 52 -7.97 3.87 1.57
N GLY A 53 -8.27 5.13 1.24
CA GLY A 53 -7.91 6.30 2.04
C GLY A 53 -6.51 6.86 1.75
N ALA A 54 -5.82 6.36 0.71
CA ALA A 54 -4.57 6.96 0.27
C ALA A 54 -4.87 8.21 -0.55
N VAL A 55 -4.23 9.33 -0.21
CA VAL A 55 -4.33 10.57 -1.00
C VAL A 55 -3.26 10.54 -2.07
N LEU A 56 -3.67 10.61 -3.33
CA LEU A 56 -2.81 10.57 -4.51
C LEU A 56 -2.66 11.99 -5.07
N VAL A 57 -1.47 12.59 -4.92
CA VAL A 57 -1.15 13.91 -5.47
C VAL A 57 -0.46 13.71 -6.81
N ARG A 58 -1.04 14.28 -7.87
CA ARG A 58 -0.54 14.14 -9.25
C ARG A 58 -0.52 15.47 -9.97
N ASP A 59 0.53 15.70 -10.74
CA ASP A 59 0.52 16.64 -11.85
C ASP A 59 -0.45 16.14 -12.94
N ARG A 60 -1.14 17.07 -13.61
CA ARG A 60 -2.04 16.79 -14.75
C ARG A 60 -1.31 16.15 -15.93
N SER A 61 0.00 16.33 -16.02
CA SER A 61 0.84 15.79 -17.10
C SER A 61 1.25 14.32 -16.92
N LYS A 62 0.94 13.69 -15.77
CA LYS A 62 1.44 12.35 -15.42
C LYS A 62 0.33 11.34 -15.22
N ASN A 63 0.61 10.09 -15.61
CA ASN A 63 -0.29 8.95 -15.41
C ASN A 63 -0.20 8.35 -14.00
N TYR A 64 0.82 8.75 -13.22
CA TYR A 64 1.12 8.22 -11.88
C TYR A 64 1.33 9.39 -10.91
N PRO A 65 1.03 9.21 -9.60
CA PRO A 65 1.18 10.27 -8.62
C PRO A 65 2.65 10.60 -8.34
N ASP A 66 2.94 11.90 -8.22
CA ASP A 66 4.22 12.44 -7.75
C ASP A 66 4.43 12.18 -6.26
N GLN A 67 3.33 12.16 -5.51
CA GLN A 67 3.35 11.93 -4.08
C GLN A 67 2.11 11.16 -3.64
N VAL A 68 2.30 10.26 -2.68
CA VAL A 68 1.22 9.57 -1.98
C VAL A 68 1.27 9.88 -0.49
N ILE A 69 0.11 10.14 0.10
CA ILE A 69 -0.01 10.44 1.53
C ILE A 69 -0.87 9.36 2.17
N LEU A 70 -0.30 8.66 3.15
CA LEU A 70 -0.90 7.51 3.82
C LEU A 70 -1.38 7.87 5.24
N ASN A 71 -2.25 8.87 5.40
CA ASN A 71 -2.67 9.38 6.71
C ASN A 71 -3.95 8.72 7.29
N GLN A 72 -4.79 8.13 6.45
CA GLN A 72 -6.04 7.46 6.84
C GLN A 72 -6.24 6.16 6.06
N VAL A 73 -5.17 5.38 5.91
CA VAL A 73 -5.16 4.20 5.06
C VAL A 73 -5.70 2.99 5.80
N ALA A 74 -6.53 2.20 5.12
CA ALA A 74 -7.02 0.93 5.61
C ALA A 74 -6.97 -0.13 4.52
N VAL A 75 -6.71 -1.38 4.91
CA VAL A 75 -6.94 -2.53 4.04
C VAL A 75 -8.43 -2.78 3.93
N THR A 76 -8.94 -2.99 2.72
CA THR A 76 -10.37 -3.28 2.50
C THR A 76 -10.68 -4.75 2.83
N HIS A 77 -11.98 -5.10 2.87
CA HIS A 77 -12.37 -6.51 2.98
C HIS A 77 -11.82 -7.35 1.83
N TYR A 78 -11.84 -6.81 0.60
CA TYR A 78 -11.28 -7.46 -0.58
C TYR A 78 -9.76 -7.64 -0.47
N GLY A 79 -9.05 -6.61 0.00
CA GLY A 79 -7.62 -6.66 0.29
C GLY A 79 -7.25 -7.73 1.32
N LEU A 80 -8.04 -7.85 2.40
CA LEU A 80 -7.86 -8.88 3.42
C LEU A 80 -8.06 -10.30 2.85
N HIS A 81 -9.08 -10.49 2.01
CA HIS A 81 -9.30 -11.77 1.34
C HIS A 81 -8.14 -12.11 0.40
N TYR A 82 -7.66 -11.14 -0.38
CA TYR A 82 -6.49 -11.31 -1.24
C TYR A 82 -5.23 -11.71 -0.45
N LEU A 83 -4.94 -11.01 0.65
CA LEU A 83 -3.81 -11.30 1.53
C LEU A 83 -3.88 -12.73 2.09
N ARG A 84 -5.03 -13.15 2.60
CA ARG A 84 -5.23 -14.50 3.16
C ARG A 84 -4.98 -15.59 2.12
N ARG A 85 -5.49 -15.42 0.90
CA ARG A 85 -5.36 -16.45 -0.15
C ARG A 85 -3.97 -16.51 -0.78
N ASN A 86 -3.28 -15.38 -0.91
CA ASN A 86 -2.10 -15.29 -1.78
C ASN A 86 -0.79 -15.05 -1.03
N LEU A 87 -0.85 -14.49 0.17
CA LEU A 87 0.33 -13.97 0.88
C LEU A 87 0.52 -14.60 2.26
N LEU A 88 -0.47 -14.51 3.14
CA LEU A 88 -0.32 -14.96 4.54
C LEU A 88 -0.09 -16.46 4.65
N ALA A 89 -0.80 -17.25 3.84
CA ALA A 89 -0.59 -18.69 3.73
C ALA A 89 0.85 -19.07 3.29
N LYS A 90 1.57 -18.17 2.62
CA LYS A 90 2.96 -18.39 2.16
C LYS A 90 4.00 -17.90 3.17
N THR A 91 3.64 -16.98 4.07
CA THR A 91 4.56 -16.39 5.06
C THR A 91 4.47 -17.03 6.44
N GLY A 92 3.52 -17.93 6.67
CA GLY A 92 3.34 -18.59 7.97
C GLY A 92 2.75 -17.69 9.06
N GLU A 93 2.06 -16.60 8.66
CA GLU A 93 1.35 -15.66 9.56
C GLU A 93 -0.16 -15.95 9.65
#